data_AF-A0A968NSQ4-F1
#
_entry.id   AF-A0A968NSQ4-F1
#
_cell.length_a   1.000
_cell.length_b   1.000
_cell.length_c   1.000
_cell.angle_alpha   90.00
_cell.angle_beta   90.00
_cell.angle_gamma   90.00
#
_symmetry.space_group_name_H-M   'P 1'
#
loop_
_entity.id
_entity.type
_entity.pdbx_description
1 polymer ?
#
loop_
_entity_poly.entity_id
_entity_poly.type
_entity_poly.pdbx_seq_one_letter_code
_entity_poly.pdbx_strand_id
1 'polypeptide(L)'
;MVRDALIVGVNTYQSLPALQAPAHDAGAIAQQLQSCGDFRVHRLPEVIQAGQPQVGLKTPVTLKELEAALVRLFKPKGSNIPHTAVFYFSGHGIQKEAGIEEGYLATSDANPEAGFYGLSLFWLRRLLQESPVRQRVIILDCCHSGELLNFLEADPGAKVGTDRLFMAASREYESAYESLDSPYSVFTQALLKGLDPQHSKTGIVTNHSITAWVSQALKGEIQQPLFESSGSEIILTRSIAAAPPQRSPTATHECPYRGLAYFDEADAEYFFGREEISNQLIAKLHSRKSRDRRASGSGKSSLLRAGLVHQLRQRRSAKTAHWQIKLVTPGEHPLKNLAAAFVDLNTAALERAEQLRRAEAFLQTGSAGLAQLIQASLLDQTHNLAAPPHLLLVIDQFEEALTLCQSETERQQFFASLATAIATVEGLRVVVGLRSDLSRNARNTARSRHCLPIAPLRSRR
;
A
#
# COMPACT_ATOMS: atom_id res chain seq x y z
N MET A 1 -28.01 2.95 2.82
CA MET A 1 -27.02 3.85 3.46
C MET A 1 -26.83 5.04 2.53
N VAL A 2 -26.72 6.24 3.07
CA VAL A 2 -26.57 7.46 2.27
C VAL A 2 -25.16 7.52 1.66
N ARG A 3 -25.07 7.82 0.35
CA ARG A 3 -23.83 7.91 -0.41
C ARG A 3 -23.82 9.23 -1.17
N ASP A 4 -22.85 10.08 -0.91
CA ASP A 4 -22.76 11.42 -1.50
C ASP A 4 -21.47 11.56 -2.30
N ALA A 5 -21.52 12.30 -3.40
CA ALA A 5 -20.36 12.60 -4.22
C ALA A 5 -20.31 14.08 -4.56
N LEU A 6 -19.15 14.73 -4.33
CA LEU A 6 -18.84 16.05 -4.85
C LEU A 6 -17.92 15.89 -6.06
N ILE A 7 -18.38 16.34 -7.22
CA ILE A 7 -17.69 16.18 -8.49
C ILE A 7 -17.39 17.56 -9.06
N VAL A 8 -16.10 17.89 -9.13
CA VAL A 8 -15.60 19.22 -9.44
C VAL A 8 -14.80 19.19 -10.73
N GLY A 9 -15.13 20.08 -11.66
CA GLY A 9 -14.38 20.29 -12.90
C GLY A 9 -14.19 21.77 -13.17
N VAL A 10 -12.95 22.24 -13.22
CA VAL A 10 -12.63 23.68 -13.37
C VAL A 10 -11.92 23.94 -14.70
N ASN A 11 -12.63 24.58 -15.63
CA ASN A 11 -12.13 24.91 -16.97
C ASN A 11 -11.59 26.34 -17.07
N THR A 12 -12.20 27.29 -16.36
CA THR A 12 -11.91 28.72 -16.50
C THR A 12 -11.14 29.25 -15.29
N TYR A 13 -10.09 30.03 -15.55
CA TYR A 13 -9.25 30.64 -14.52
C TYR A 13 -8.99 32.11 -14.86
N GLN A 14 -8.83 32.95 -13.84
CA GLN A 14 -8.53 34.37 -14.01
C GLN A 14 -7.06 34.62 -14.36
N SER A 15 -6.14 33.88 -13.74
CA SER A 15 -4.69 34.08 -13.84
C SER A 15 -3.93 32.83 -14.28
N LEU A 16 -4.63 31.76 -14.69
CA LEU A 16 -4.05 30.53 -15.20
C LEU A 16 -4.61 30.21 -16.60
N PRO A 17 -3.94 29.37 -17.40
CA PRO A 17 -4.48 28.92 -18.68
C PRO A 17 -5.85 28.24 -18.51
N ALA A 18 -6.74 28.43 -19.49
CA ALA A 18 -8.01 27.69 -19.50
C ALA A 18 -7.78 26.22 -19.91
N LEU A 19 -8.57 25.32 -19.32
CA LEU A 19 -8.58 23.89 -19.63
C LEU A 19 -9.90 23.51 -20.34
N GLN A 20 -9.87 22.46 -21.15
CA GLN A 20 -11.06 21.99 -21.89
C GLN A 20 -11.64 20.70 -21.28
N ALA A 21 -10.80 19.72 -20.94
CA ALA A 21 -11.22 18.42 -20.42
C ALA A 21 -11.96 18.42 -19.05
N PRO A 22 -11.61 19.24 -18.04
CA PRO A 22 -12.06 18.98 -16.66
C PRO A 22 -13.57 18.92 -16.41
N ALA A 23 -14.36 19.79 -17.03
CA ALA A 23 -15.81 19.77 -16.92
C ALA A 23 -16.43 18.57 -17.64
N HIS A 24 -15.83 18.11 -18.75
CA HIS A 24 -16.26 16.87 -19.44
C HIS A 24 -15.93 15.63 -18.60
N ASP A 25 -14.71 15.59 -18.05
CA ASP A 25 -14.25 14.54 -17.15
C ASP A 25 -15.19 14.41 -15.92
N ALA A 26 -15.41 15.53 -15.24
CA ALA A 26 -16.31 15.64 -14.09
C ALA A 26 -17.75 15.24 -14.46
N GLY A 27 -18.25 15.67 -15.63
CA GLY A 27 -19.58 15.31 -16.12
C GLY A 27 -19.75 13.79 -16.29
N ALA A 28 -18.78 13.12 -16.90
CA ALA A 28 -18.81 11.69 -17.12
C ALA A 28 -18.72 10.88 -15.81
N ILE A 29 -17.83 11.28 -14.90
CA ILE A 29 -17.70 10.64 -13.58
C ILE A 29 -18.99 10.83 -12.77
N ALA A 30 -19.58 12.02 -12.80
CA ALA A 30 -20.87 12.30 -12.17
C ALA A 30 -21.97 11.36 -12.68
N GLN A 31 -22.07 11.19 -14.01
CA GLN A 31 -23.06 10.29 -14.62
C GLN A 31 -22.82 8.83 -14.21
N GLN A 32 -21.57 8.38 -14.20
CA GLN A 32 -21.22 6.99 -13.85
C GLN A 32 -21.57 6.66 -12.40
N LEU A 33 -21.21 7.55 -11.46
CA LEU A 33 -21.52 7.36 -10.03
C LEU A 33 -23.02 7.49 -9.74
N GLN A 34 -23.74 8.35 -10.47
CA GLN A 34 -25.19 8.47 -10.34
C GLN A 34 -25.93 7.25 -10.89
N SER A 35 -25.49 6.72 -12.04
CA SER A 35 -26.19 5.63 -12.75
C SER A 35 -25.90 4.25 -12.17
N CYS A 36 -24.66 4.02 -11.76
CA CYS A 36 -24.21 2.69 -11.32
C CYS A 36 -23.76 2.67 -9.85
N GLY A 37 -23.61 3.83 -9.20
CA GLY A 37 -23.07 3.93 -7.84
C GLY A 37 -24.09 4.33 -6.78
N ASP A 38 -25.36 4.58 -7.12
CA ASP A 38 -26.39 5.06 -6.18
C ASP A 38 -25.96 6.29 -5.36
N PHE A 39 -25.06 7.12 -5.92
CA PHE A 39 -24.59 8.33 -5.26
C PHE A 39 -25.55 9.50 -5.52
N ARG A 40 -25.79 10.30 -4.48
CA ARG A 40 -26.32 11.65 -4.64
C ARG A 40 -25.16 12.55 -5.07
N VAL A 41 -25.18 12.95 -6.34
CA VAL A 41 -24.08 13.67 -6.96
C VAL A 41 -24.34 15.18 -6.92
N HIS A 42 -23.42 15.90 -6.29
CA HIS A 42 -23.31 17.36 -6.32
C HIS A 42 -22.22 17.76 -7.29
N ARG A 43 -22.57 18.61 -8.27
CA ARG A 43 -21.65 19.10 -9.30
C ARG A 43 -21.15 20.49 -8.91
N LEU A 44 -19.90 20.80 -9.18
CA LEU A 44 -19.35 22.13 -8.99
C LEU A 44 -18.42 22.49 -10.18
N PRO A 45 -18.74 23.54 -10.96
CA PRO A 45 -19.93 24.39 -10.87
C PRO A 45 -21.16 23.67 -11.45
N GLU A 46 -22.33 23.84 -10.84
CA GLU A 46 -23.58 23.29 -11.37
C GLU A 46 -24.26 24.28 -12.33
N VAL A 47 -24.68 23.78 -13.49
CA VAL A 47 -25.56 24.49 -14.42
C VAL A 47 -26.72 23.58 -14.80
N ILE A 48 -27.91 24.15 -14.99
CA ILE A 48 -29.07 23.38 -15.47
C ILE A 48 -29.15 23.53 -16.99
N GLN A 49 -28.93 22.41 -17.70
CA GLN A 49 -29.03 22.37 -19.16
C GLN A 49 -30.02 21.28 -19.57
N ALA A 50 -31.00 21.65 -20.40
CA ALA A 50 -32.12 20.77 -20.78
C ALA A 50 -32.83 20.11 -19.57
N GLY A 51 -32.98 20.87 -18.47
CA GLY A 51 -33.63 20.40 -17.25
C GLY A 51 -32.82 19.41 -16.41
N GLN A 52 -31.56 19.15 -16.76
CA GLN A 52 -30.67 18.24 -16.04
C GLN A 52 -29.47 19.01 -15.47
N PRO A 53 -29.00 18.67 -14.26
CA PRO A 53 -27.80 19.26 -13.68
C PRO A 53 -26.54 18.77 -14.41
N GLN A 54 -25.70 19.70 -14.86
CA GLN A 54 -24.44 19.45 -15.55
C GLN A 54 -23.30 20.27 -14.92
N VAL A 55 -22.07 19.92 -15.25
CA VAL A 55 -20.87 20.69 -14.85
C VAL A 55 -20.70 21.86 -15.81
N GLY A 56 -20.64 23.09 -15.29
CA GLY A 56 -20.57 24.30 -16.11
C GLY A 56 -19.23 24.48 -16.83
N LEU A 57 -19.22 24.40 -18.16
CA LEU A 57 -18.01 24.54 -18.99
C LEU A 57 -17.34 25.92 -18.90
N LYS A 58 -18.12 26.97 -18.66
CA LYS A 58 -17.65 28.38 -18.63
C LYS A 58 -17.96 29.07 -17.29
N THR A 59 -18.42 28.31 -16.32
CA THR A 59 -18.79 28.85 -15.01
C THR A 59 -17.56 28.78 -14.10
N PRO A 60 -17.19 29.86 -13.40
CA PRO A 60 -16.06 29.81 -12.48
C PRO A 60 -16.43 29.05 -11.20
N VAL A 61 -15.40 28.53 -10.52
CA VAL A 61 -15.48 27.96 -9.16
C VAL A 61 -14.52 28.73 -8.28
N THR A 62 -15.03 29.42 -7.26
CA THR A 62 -14.19 30.13 -6.28
C THR A 62 -13.71 29.22 -5.16
N LEU A 63 -12.64 29.61 -4.47
CA LEU A 63 -12.17 28.88 -3.28
C LEU A 63 -13.28 28.74 -2.23
N LYS A 64 -14.03 29.83 -1.99
CA LYS A 64 -15.12 29.86 -1.01
C LYS A 64 -16.21 28.82 -1.32
N GLU A 65 -16.56 28.65 -2.59
CA GLU A 65 -17.56 27.67 -3.02
C GLU A 65 -17.06 26.24 -2.85
N LEU A 66 -15.80 25.99 -3.24
CA LEU A 66 -15.18 24.67 -3.10
C LEU A 66 -15.05 24.26 -1.62
N GLU A 67 -14.58 25.15 -0.76
CA GLU A 67 -14.50 24.90 0.70
C GLU A 67 -15.89 24.59 1.28
N ALA A 68 -16.90 25.41 0.96
CA ALA A 68 -18.25 25.20 1.45
C ALA A 68 -18.83 23.85 1.01
N ALA A 69 -18.58 23.44 -0.23
CA ALA A 69 -18.99 22.14 -0.76
C ALA A 69 -18.28 20.98 -0.06
N LEU A 70 -16.96 21.09 0.16
CA LEU A 70 -16.17 20.08 0.87
C LEU A 70 -16.58 19.94 2.34
N VAL A 71 -16.82 21.05 3.04
CA VAL A 71 -17.33 21.03 4.42
C VAL A 71 -18.70 20.36 4.47
N ARG A 72 -19.60 20.65 3.51
CA ARG A 72 -20.91 19.98 3.43
C ARG A 72 -20.75 18.47 3.22
N LEU A 73 -19.81 18.03 2.38
CA LEU A 73 -19.59 16.61 2.09
C LEU A 73 -18.94 15.87 3.26
N PHE A 74 -17.82 16.37 3.77
CA PHE A 74 -16.98 15.64 4.73
C PHE A 74 -17.21 16.02 6.18
N LYS A 75 -17.82 17.16 6.49
CA LYS A 75 -18.13 17.57 7.87
C LYS A 75 -19.57 18.10 7.98
N PRO A 76 -20.59 17.33 7.54
CA PRO A 76 -21.98 17.76 7.61
C PRO A 76 -22.42 17.94 9.06
N LYS A 77 -23.29 18.93 9.31
CA LYS A 77 -23.91 19.15 10.62
C LYS A 77 -25.17 18.29 10.75
N GLY A 78 -25.41 17.76 11.96
CA GLY A 78 -26.63 17.01 12.29
C GLY A 78 -26.49 15.50 12.09
N SER A 79 -27.63 14.80 12.00
CA SER A 79 -27.70 13.33 11.94
C SER A 79 -27.53 12.75 10.54
N ASN A 80 -27.52 13.58 9.49
CA ASN A 80 -27.46 13.13 8.11
C ASN A 80 -26.00 13.07 7.59
N ILE A 81 -25.22 12.17 8.16
CA ILE A 81 -23.83 11.93 7.76
C ILE A 81 -23.83 10.83 6.69
N PRO A 82 -23.28 11.06 5.49
CA PRO A 82 -23.19 10.00 4.49
C PRO A 82 -22.28 8.89 5.01
N HIS A 83 -22.63 7.64 4.70
CA HIS A 83 -21.76 6.50 5.00
C HIS A 83 -20.52 6.52 4.10
N THR A 84 -20.71 6.89 2.83
CA THR A 84 -19.67 6.96 1.81
C THR A 84 -19.69 8.34 1.17
N ALA A 85 -18.55 9.02 1.17
CA ALA A 85 -18.34 10.30 0.50
C ALA A 85 -17.26 10.15 -0.57
N VAL A 86 -17.55 10.60 -1.79
CA VAL A 86 -16.59 10.69 -2.90
C VAL A 86 -16.31 12.16 -3.20
N PHE A 87 -15.04 12.53 -3.27
CA PHE A 87 -14.60 13.82 -3.81
C PHE A 87 -13.76 13.54 -5.06
N TYR A 88 -14.24 14.02 -6.20
CA TYR A 88 -13.50 14.02 -7.45
C TYR A 88 -13.20 15.46 -7.85
N PHE A 89 -11.95 15.73 -8.20
CA PHE A 89 -11.53 17.03 -8.72
C PHE A 89 -10.73 16.84 -10.01
N SER A 90 -11.11 17.57 -11.05
CA SER A 90 -10.32 17.77 -12.27
C SER A 90 -10.04 19.25 -12.49
N GLY A 91 -8.79 19.60 -12.77
CA GLY A 91 -8.36 20.98 -12.93
C GLY A 91 -6.85 21.18 -12.75
N HIS A 92 -6.45 22.42 -12.48
CA HIS A 92 -5.06 22.76 -12.20
C HIS A 92 -4.66 22.36 -10.77
N GLY A 93 -3.48 21.77 -10.62
CA GLY A 93 -2.79 21.66 -9.34
C GLY A 93 -1.60 22.61 -9.31
N ILE A 94 -1.38 23.35 -8.23
CA ILE A 94 -0.29 24.33 -8.13
C ILE A 94 0.59 24.02 -6.93
N GLN A 95 1.90 24.12 -7.09
CA GLN A 95 2.86 24.02 -6.01
C GLN A 95 3.33 25.42 -5.59
N LYS A 96 3.36 25.67 -4.28
CA LYS A 96 3.98 26.86 -3.72
C LYS A 96 5.36 26.51 -3.19
N GLU A 97 6.41 27.10 -3.78
CA GLU A 97 7.79 26.98 -3.30
C GLU A 97 8.19 28.23 -2.49
N ALA A 98 7.81 28.29 -1.22
CA ALA A 98 8.15 29.40 -0.33
C ALA A 98 8.83 28.90 0.96
N GLY A 99 9.90 28.12 0.81
CA GLY A 99 10.64 27.49 1.91
C GLY A 99 9.99 26.22 2.51
N ILE A 100 8.68 26.04 2.31
CA ILE A 100 7.95 24.79 2.51
C ILE A 100 7.23 24.50 1.19
N GLU A 101 7.38 23.29 0.67
CA GLU A 101 6.59 22.80 -0.47
C GLU A 101 5.15 22.54 0.01
N GLU A 102 4.18 23.17 -0.65
CA GLU A 102 2.76 22.95 -0.37
C GLU A 102 1.96 22.88 -1.68
N GLY A 103 1.18 21.81 -1.84
CA GLY A 103 0.28 21.63 -2.98
C GLY A 103 -1.09 22.27 -2.79
N TYR A 104 -1.66 22.76 -3.89
CA TYR A 104 -2.98 23.39 -3.96
C TYR A 104 -3.80 22.86 -5.13
N LEU A 105 -5.11 22.74 -4.95
CA LEU A 105 -6.07 22.59 -6.05
C LEU A 105 -6.51 23.99 -6.50
N ALA A 106 -6.17 24.37 -7.72
CA ALA A 106 -6.47 25.70 -8.23
C ALA A 106 -7.97 25.90 -8.40
N THR A 107 -8.48 26.99 -7.86
CA THR A 107 -9.83 27.49 -8.13
C THR A 107 -9.77 28.56 -9.22
N SER A 108 -10.90 28.94 -9.81
CA SER A 108 -10.95 29.93 -10.90
C SER A 108 -10.39 31.30 -10.50
N ASP A 109 -10.45 31.64 -9.21
CA ASP A 109 -9.90 32.85 -8.61
C ASP A 109 -8.42 32.72 -8.21
N ALA A 110 -7.76 31.56 -8.45
CA ALA A 110 -6.33 31.36 -8.21
C ALA A 110 -5.49 32.37 -9.00
N ASN A 111 -4.60 33.07 -8.29
CA ASN A 111 -3.60 33.99 -8.79
C ASN A 111 -2.27 33.77 -8.01
N PRO A 112 -1.40 32.86 -8.50
CA PRO A 112 -0.11 32.59 -7.87
C PRO A 112 0.81 33.82 -7.76
N GLU A 113 0.74 34.75 -8.72
CA GLU A 113 1.52 35.99 -8.68
C GLU A 113 1.11 36.91 -7.51
N ALA A 114 -0.18 36.89 -7.15
CA ALA A 114 -0.72 37.58 -5.98
C ALA A 114 -0.68 36.75 -4.68
N GLY A 115 -0.06 35.56 -4.70
CA GLY A 115 0.04 34.67 -3.56
C GLY A 115 -1.25 33.92 -3.19
N PHE A 116 -2.21 33.84 -4.11
CA PHE A 116 -3.48 33.14 -3.91
C PHE A 116 -3.56 31.88 -4.80
N TYR A 117 -3.44 30.69 -4.20
CA TYR A 117 -3.18 29.44 -4.95
C TYR A 117 -4.40 28.52 -5.10
N GLY A 118 -5.52 28.83 -4.43
CA GLY A 118 -6.71 27.96 -4.36
C GLY A 118 -6.76 27.14 -3.07
N LEU A 119 -7.25 25.91 -3.15
CA LEU A 119 -7.50 25.06 -1.98
C LEU A 119 -6.22 24.31 -1.56
N SER A 120 -5.72 24.59 -0.37
CA SER A 120 -4.57 23.88 0.22
C SER A 120 -4.87 22.39 0.44
N LEU A 121 -3.94 21.52 0.00
CA LEU A 121 -4.00 20.08 0.29
C LEU A 121 -3.85 19.79 1.78
N PHE A 122 -3.09 20.61 2.53
CA PHE A 122 -2.98 20.50 3.98
C PHE A 122 -4.30 20.82 4.69
N TRP A 123 -5.01 21.85 4.21
CA TRP A 123 -6.35 22.15 4.71
C TRP A 123 -7.33 21.00 4.43
N LEU A 124 -7.30 20.45 3.22
CA LEU A 124 -8.12 19.29 2.84
C LEU A 124 -7.81 18.08 3.74
N ARG A 125 -6.53 17.80 4.00
CA ARG A 125 -6.10 16.75 4.93
C ARG A 125 -6.72 16.91 6.31
N ARG A 126 -6.67 18.12 6.88
CA ARG A 126 -7.25 18.41 8.21
C ARG A 126 -8.76 18.22 8.23
N LEU A 127 -9.46 18.68 7.19
CA LEU A 127 -10.90 18.45 7.04
C LEU A 127 -11.21 16.95 7.03
N LEU A 128 -10.44 16.16 6.26
CA LEU A 128 -10.60 14.71 6.19
C LEU A 128 -10.29 14.06 7.54
N GLN A 129 -9.28 14.46 8.28
CA GLN A 129 -8.95 13.91 9.61
C GLN A 129 -10.07 14.10 10.64
N GLU A 130 -10.76 15.25 10.58
CA GLU A 130 -11.88 15.61 11.45
C GLU A 130 -13.24 15.11 10.96
N SER A 131 -13.31 14.56 9.74
CA SER A 131 -14.55 14.07 9.15
C SER A 131 -15.17 12.94 9.99
N PRO A 132 -16.50 12.93 10.21
CA PRO A 132 -17.21 11.79 10.79
C PRO A 132 -17.62 10.74 9.73
N VAL A 133 -17.39 10.98 8.44
CA VAL A 133 -17.77 10.06 7.36
C VAL A 133 -16.94 8.78 7.46
N ARG A 134 -17.56 7.61 7.32
CA ARG A 134 -16.87 6.32 7.48
C ARG A 134 -16.03 5.93 6.28
N GLN A 135 -16.56 6.06 5.07
CA GLN A 135 -15.87 5.71 3.83
C GLN A 135 -15.57 6.95 3.00
N ARG A 136 -14.30 7.22 2.73
CA ARG A 136 -13.85 8.45 2.08
C ARG A 136 -13.06 8.12 0.83
N VAL A 137 -13.50 8.62 -0.30
CA VAL A 137 -12.85 8.41 -1.59
C VAL A 137 -12.44 9.76 -2.14
N ILE A 138 -11.16 9.96 -2.39
CA ILE A 138 -10.60 11.20 -2.92
C ILE A 138 -9.90 10.84 -4.23
N ILE A 139 -10.30 11.49 -5.32
CA ILE A 139 -9.74 11.28 -6.65
C ILE A 139 -9.36 12.64 -7.22
N LEU A 140 -8.07 12.84 -7.47
CA LEU A 140 -7.51 14.09 -7.97
C LEU A 140 -6.90 13.88 -9.36
N ASP A 141 -7.58 14.37 -10.39
CA ASP A 141 -7.09 14.43 -11.77
C ASP A 141 -6.52 15.83 -12.03
N CYS A 142 -5.34 16.09 -11.51
CA CYS A 142 -4.73 17.41 -11.53
C CYS A 142 -3.59 17.45 -12.55
N CYS A 143 -3.69 18.37 -13.49
CA CYS A 143 -2.60 18.68 -14.40
C CYS A 143 -1.94 20.01 -13.97
N HIS A 144 -0.66 20.20 -14.32
CA HIS A 144 -0.03 21.51 -14.55
C HIS A 144 0.62 22.27 -13.38
N SER A 145 1.93 22.08 -13.18
CA SER A 145 2.86 23.19 -12.88
C SER A 145 4.33 22.92 -13.24
N GLY A 146 4.66 21.78 -13.87
CA GLY A 146 6.06 21.44 -14.19
C GLY A 146 6.84 20.86 -13.01
N GLU A 147 6.19 20.70 -11.85
CA GLU A 147 6.76 20.12 -10.63
C GLU A 147 5.87 18.96 -10.13
N LEU A 148 6.51 17.95 -9.55
CA LEU A 148 5.86 16.77 -9.00
C LEU A 148 5.09 17.14 -7.72
N LEU A 149 3.81 17.47 -7.87
CA LEU A 149 2.92 17.68 -6.74
C LEU A 149 2.83 16.41 -5.87
N ASN A 150 3.20 16.54 -4.61
CA ASN A 150 3.04 15.47 -3.64
C ASN A 150 1.60 15.40 -3.14
N PHE A 151 0.70 14.83 -3.94
CA PHE A 151 -0.72 14.71 -3.57
C PHE A 151 -0.97 13.89 -2.29
N LEU A 152 0.01 13.12 -1.81
CA LEU A 152 -0.04 12.47 -0.49
C LEU A 152 -0.13 13.49 0.67
N GLU A 153 0.17 14.77 0.45
CA GLU A 153 -0.02 15.82 1.44
C GLU A 153 -1.48 15.99 1.88
N ALA A 154 -2.44 15.66 1.00
CA ALA A 154 -3.85 15.65 1.33
C ALA A 154 -4.29 14.37 2.06
N ASP A 155 -3.43 13.34 2.14
CA ASP A 155 -3.78 12.06 2.74
C ASP A 155 -3.87 12.18 4.27
N PRO A 156 -5.05 11.96 4.89
CA PRO A 156 -5.19 12.00 6.35
C PRO A 156 -4.41 10.90 7.08
N GLY A 157 -3.98 9.85 6.38
CA GLY A 157 -3.39 8.64 6.96
C GLY A 157 -4.44 7.64 7.44
N ALA A 158 -4.00 6.44 7.83
CA ALA A 158 -4.91 5.39 8.31
C ALA A 158 -5.46 5.72 9.70
N LYS A 159 -6.77 5.54 9.89
CA LYS A 159 -7.45 5.68 11.19
C LYS A 159 -8.38 4.49 11.39
N VAL A 160 -8.32 3.86 12.56
CA VAL A 160 -9.17 2.71 12.90
C VAL A 160 -10.65 3.10 12.73
N GLY A 161 -11.41 2.27 12.02
CA GLY A 161 -12.84 2.48 11.76
C GLY A 161 -13.17 3.39 10.59
N THR A 162 -12.17 3.86 9.82
CA THR A 162 -12.37 4.64 8.58
C THR A 162 -11.81 3.86 7.38
N ASP A 163 -12.62 3.70 6.34
CA ASP A 163 -12.18 3.14 5.06
C ASP A 163 -11.83 4.28 4.11
N ARG A 164 -10.69 4.21 3.42
CA ARG A 164 -10.25 5.26 2.50
C ARG A 164 -9.71 4.73 1.19
N LEU A 165 -9.95 5.50 0.14
CA LEU A 165 -9.23 5.44 -1.13
C LEU A 165 -8.80 6.85 -1.50
N PHE A 166 -7.50 7.04 -1.70
CA PHE A 166 -6.92 8.24 -2.26
C PHE A 166 -6.26 7.86 -3.58
N MET A 167 -6.63 8.55 -4.65
CA MET A 167 -6.11 8.35 -5.98
C MET A 167 -5.74 9.70 -6.56
N ALA A 168 -4.52 9.85 -7.04
CA ALA A 168 -4.09 11.08 -7.69
C ALA A 168 -3.27 10.74 -8.93
N ALA A 169 -3.35 11.56 -9.96
CA ALA A 169 -2.53 11.41 -11.13
C ALA A 169 -2.00 12.77 -11.57
N SER A 170 -0.68 12.87 -11.71
CA SER A 170 0.04 14.08 -12.14
C SER A 170 0.71 13.84 -13.50
N ARG A 171 0.86 14.91 -14.29
CA ARG A 171 1.58 14.89 -15.57
C ARG A 171 2.80 15.81 -15.50
N GLU A 172 3.96 15.37 -16.00
CA GLU A 172 5.06 16.26 -16.39
C GLU A 172 4.71 16.91 -17.75
N TYR A 173 5.21 18.12 -17.98
CA TYR A 173 4.83 19.02 -19.06
C TYR A 173 4.89 18.36 -20.45
N GLU A 174 3.75 17.95 -21.00
CA GLU A 174 3.58 17.82 -22.45
C GLU A 174 2.25 18.41 -22.88
N SER A 175 2.36 19.35 -23.81
CA SER A 175 1.28 19.96 -24.56
C SER A 175 0.29 18.90 -25.02
N ALA A 176 -0.92 18.93 -24.46
CA ALA A 176 -2.11 18.31 -25.04
C ALA A 176 -1.92 16.89 -25.61
N TYR A 177 -1.50 15.93 -24.79
CA TYR A 177 -2.02 14.57 -24.97
C TYR A 177 -3.46 14.53 -24.40
N GLU A 178 -4.36 15.24 -25.08
CA GLU A 178 -5.71 14.74 -25.25
C GLU A 178 -5.55 13.57 -26.21
N SER A 179 -6.00 12.38 -25.84
CA SER A 179 -6.05 11.27 -26.79
C SER A 179 -6.80 11.82 -28.01
N LEU A 180 -6.19 11.81 -29.21
CA LEU A 180 -6.75 12.40 -30.43
C LEU A 180 -8.20 11.93 -30.75
N ASP A 181 -8.65 10.88 -30.07
CA ASP A 181 -9.93 10.20 -30.21
C ASP A 181 -10.90 10.33 -29.00
N SER A 182 -10.60 11.13 -27.96
CA SER A 182 -11.44 11.21 -26.74
C SER A 182 -11.46 12.60 -26.10
N PRO A 183 -12.64 13.10 -25.68
CA PRO A 183 -12.77 14.39 -24.98
C PRO A 183 -12.30 14.36 -23.51
N TYR A 184 -11.86 13.19 -23.02
CA TYR A 184 -11.47 12.96 -21.63
C TYR A 184 -9.96 12.92 -21.44
N SER A 185 -9.50 13.26 -20.23
CA SER A 185 -8.13 13.01 -19.80
C SER A 185 -7.80 11.51 -19.83
N VAL A 186 -6.52 11.15 -20.03
CA VAL A 186 -6.03 9.75 -20.04
C VAL A 186 -6.39 9.03 -18.73
N PHE A 187 -6.15 9.69 -17.59
CA PHE A 187 -6.49 9.15 -16.28
C PHE A 187 -8.00 9.00 -16.09
N THR A 188 -8.79 10.01 -16.45
CA THR A 188 -10.26 9.93 -16.34
C THR A 188 -10.84 8.87 -17.29
N GLN A 189 -10.27 8.68 -18.48
CA GLN A 189 -10.69 7.61 -19.37
C GLN A 189 -10.44 6.22 -18.77
N ALA A 190 -9.27 6.01 -18.16
CA ALA A 190 -8.97 4.77 -17.45
C ALA A 190 -9.93 4.57 -16.26
N LEU A 191 -10.22 5.64 -15.52
CA LEU A 191 -11.11 5.65 -14.38
C LEU A 191 -12.56 5.31 -14.76
N LEU A 192 -13.09 5.92 -15.83
CA LEU A 192 -14.44 5.66 -16.35
C LEU A 192 -14.62 4.20 -16.73
N LYS A 193 -13.65 3.63 -17.46
CA LYS A 193 -13.66 2.20 -17.83
C LYS A 193 -13.60 1.30 -16.58
N GLY A 194 -12.79 1.67 -15.59
CA GLY A 194 -12.66 0.93 -14.33
C GLY A 194 -13.89 1.04 -13.43
N LEU A 195 -14.64 2.15 -13.51
CA LEU A 195 -15.92 2.37 -12.82
C LEU A 195 -17.11 1.72 -13.52
N ASP A 196 -16.92 1.14 -14.71
CA ASP A 196 -17.98 0.43 -15.40
C ASP A 196 -18.13 -0.99 -14.84
N PRO A 197 -19.26 -1.29 -14.15
CA PRO A 197 -19.48 -2.62 -13.62
C PRO A 197 -19.57 -3.70 -14.70
N GLN A 198 -19.81 -3.34 -15.97
CA GLN A 198 -19.80 -4.30 -17.08
C GLN A 198 -18.41 -4.89 -17.36
N HIS A 199 -17.34 -4.16 -17.04
CA HIS A 199 -15.98 -4.68 -17.11
C HIS A 199 -15.59 -5.54 -15.89
N SER A 200 -16.43 -5.57 -14.85
CA SER A 200 -16.23 -6.41 -13.68
C SER A 200 -16.94 -7.75 -13.85
N LYS A 201 -16.21 -8.85 -13.63
CA LYS A 201 -16.78 -10.21 -13.65
C LYS A 201 -17.91 -10.41 -12.64
N THR A 202 -17.86 -9.69 -11.52
CA THR A 202 -18.86 -9.77 -10.46
C THR A 202 -19.99 -8.76 -10.64
N GLY A 203 -19.87 -7.84 -11.62
CA GLY A 203 -20.76 -6.71 -11.75
C GLY A 203 -20.61 -5.69 -10.61
N ILE A 204 -19.59 -5.80 -9.75
CA ILE A 204 -19.30 -4.87 -8.65
C ILE A 204 -17.91 -4.28 -8.85
N VAL A 205 -17.79 -2.97 -8.71
CA VAL A 205 -16.52 -2.25 -8.72
C VAL A 205 -16.25 -1.72 -7.32
N THR A 206 -15.04 -1.96 -6.83
CA THR A 206 -14.59 -1.58 -5.49
C THR A 206 -13.34 -0.73 -5.57
N ASN A 207 -12.94 -0.12 -4.45
CA ASN A 207 -11.65 0.57 -4.32
C ASN A 207 -10.46 -0.31 -4.74
N HIS A 208 -10.52 -1.63 -4.54
CA HIS A 208 -9.45 -2.54 -4.95
C HIS A 208 -9.46 -2.80 -6.46
N SER A 209 -10.63 -3.09 -7.04
CA SER A 209 -10.72 -3.41 -8.47
C SER A 209 -10.41 -2.20 -9.34
N ILE A 210 -10.88 -1.00 -8.96
CA ILE A 210 -10.61 0.24 -9.70
C ILE A 210 -9.13 0.59 -9.68
N THR A 211 -8.44 0.45 -8.54
CA THR A 211 -7.01 0.72 -8.43
C THR A 211 -6.21 -0.25 -9.30
N ALA A 212 -6.55 -1.54 -9.28
CA ALA A 212 -5.90 -2.54 -10.12
C ALA A 212 -6.11 -2.25 -11.62
N TRP A 213 -7.33 -1.87 -12.00
CA TRP A 213 -7.67 -1.51 -13.37
C TRP A 213 -6.89 -0.29 -13.85
N VAL A 214 -6.94 0.81 -13.10
CA VAL A 214 -6.26 2.07 -13.47
C VAL A 214 -4.74 1.87 -13.51
N SER A 215 -4.16 1.11 -12.57
CA SER A 215 -2.74 0.75 -12.60
C SER A 215 -2.35 -0.02 -13.87
N GLN A 216 -3.20 -0.95 -14.30
CA GLN A 216 -2.94 -1.76 -15.49
C GLN A 216 -3.17 -0.96 -16.78
N ALA A 217 -4.20 -0.11 -16.81
CA ALA A 217 -4.53 0.72 -17.97
C ALA A 217 -3.48 1.80 -18.22
N LEU A 218 -2.84 2.33 -17.16
CA LEU A 218 -1.79 3.34 -17.24
C LEU A 218 -0.37 2.75 -17.18
N LYS A 219 -0.24 1.43 -17.34
CA LYS A 219 1.06 0.75 -17.31
C LYS A 219 1.88 1.14 -18.54
N GLY A 220 2.95 1.89 -18.33
CA GLY A 220 3.82 2.38 -19.42
C GLY A 220 3.43 3.76 -19.95
N GLU A 221 2.36 4.36 -19.43
CA GLU A 221 2.03 5.76 -19.65
C GLU A 221 2.97 6.67 -18.84
N ILE A 222 3.16 7.90 -19.31
CA ILE A 222 3.93 8.92 -18.59
C ILE A 222 3.23 9.23 -17.25
N GLN A 223 1.90 9.28 -17.26
CA GLN A 223 1.08 9.48 -16.08
C GLN A 223 1.04 8.19 -15.24
N GLN A 224 1.79 8.15 -14.15
CA GLN A 224 1.71 7.06 -13.18
C GLN A 224 0.79 7.46 -12.01
N PRO A 225 -0.36 6.79 -11.86
CA PRO A 225 -1.29 7.10 -10.79
C PRO A 225 -0.70 6.69 -9.44
N LEU A 226 -0.87 7.57 -8.46
CA LEU A 226 -0.57 7.32 -7.06
C LEU A 226 -1.83 6.84 -6.35
N PHE A 227 -1.70 5.75 -5.58
CA PHE A 227 -2.79 5.16 -4.82
C PHE A 227 -2.40 4.97 -3.38
N GLU A 228 -3.28 5.40 -2.48
CA GLU A 228 -3.24 5.05 -1.08
C GLU A 228 -4.62 4.53 -0.68
N SER A 229 -4.67 3.38 -0.04
CA SER A 229 -5.94 2.83 0.46
C SER A 229 -5.73 2.23 1.84
N SER A 230 -6.74 2.33 2.70
CA SER A 230 -6.74 1.65 3.99
C SER A 230 -8.15 1.30 4.43
N GLY A 231 -8.26 0.34 5.34
CA GLY A 231 -9.55 -0.13 5.84
C GLY A 231 -10.15 -1.19 4.93
N SER A 232 -11.47 -1.29 4.98
CA SER A 232 -12.27 -2.31 4.32
C SER A 232 -12.60 -1.94 2.87
N GLU A 233 -13.20 -2.89 2.16
CA GLU A 233 -13.69 -2.68 0.81
C GLU A 233 -14.73 -1.55 0.74
N ILE A 234 -14.55 -0.65 -0.24
CA ILE A 234 -15.49 0.41 -0.57
C ILE A 234 -16.08 0.10 -1.94
N ILE A 235 -17.37 -0.17 -2.00
CA ILE A 235 -18.09 -0.32 -3.27
C ILE A 235 -18.24 1.06 -3.90
N LEU A 236 -17.92 1.17 -5.19
CA LEU A 236 -18.06 2.39 -5.99
C LEU A 236 -19.25 2.26 -6.93
N THR A 237 -19.26 1.26 -7.80
CA THR A 237 -20.37 1.01 -8.73
C THR A 237 -20.80 -0.46 -8.75
N ARG A 238 -22.02 -0.72 -9.23
CA ARG A 238 -22.61 -2.06 -9.37
C ARG A 238 -23.58 -2.12 -10.54
N SER A 239 -23.72 -3.28 -11.15
CA SER A 239 -24.70 -3.54 -12.21
C SER A 239 -26.10 -3.71 -11.61
N ILE A 240 -27.10 -3.08 -12.22
CA ILE A 240 -28.51 -3.12 -11.79
C ILE A 240 -29.11 -4.54 -11.94
N ALA A 241 -28.54 -5.40 -12.78
CA ALA A 241 -28.95 -6.79 -12.94
C ALA A 241 -28.49 -7.72 -11.80
N ALA A 242 -27.59 -7.27 -10.93
CA ALA A 242 -27.20 -8.01 -9.74
C ALA A 242 -28.18 -7.68 -8.60
N ALA A 243 -29.25 -8.47 -8.49
CA ALA A 243 -30.08 -8.50 -7.27
C ALA A 243 -29.16 -8.65 -6.04
N PRO A 244 -29.48 -7.99 -4.90
CA PRO A 244 -28.64 -8.10 -3.72
C PRO A 244 -28.53 -9.59 -3.35
N PRO A 245 -27.32 -10.11 -3.06
CA PRO A 245 -27.20 -11.51 -2.70
C PRO A 245 -28.03 -11.73 -1.44
N GLN A 246 -29.08 -12.54 -1.57
CA GLN A 246 -29.68 -13.15 -0.40
C GLN A 246 -28.58 -13.92 0.31
N ARG A 247 -28.35 -13.58 1.58
CA ARG A 247 -27.36 -14.25 2.41
C ARG A 247 -27.77 -15.71 2.57
N SER A 248 -27.21 -16.59 1.75
CA SER A 248 -27.05 -18.00 2.06
C SER A 248 -25.70 -18.17 2.77
N PRO A 249 -25.67 -18.60 4.03
CA PRO A 249 -24.43 -18.85 4.74
C PRO A 249 -23.92 -20.21 4.28
N THR A 250 -23.01 -20.25 3.29
CA THR A 250 -21.91 -21.23 3.12
C THR A 250 -21.44 -21.27 1.67
N ALA A 251 -20.30 -20.64 1.41
CA ALA A 251 -19.21 -21.10 0.55
C ALA A 251 -18.20 -19.92 0.47
N THR A 252 -17.21 -19.94 1.34
CA THR A 252 -16.06 -19.03 1.31
C THR A 252 -15.23 -19.32 0.07
N HIS A 253 -15.56 -18.69 -1.05
CA HIS A 253 -14.60 -18.51 -2.12
C HIS A 253 -13.69 -17.35 -1.71
N GLU A 254 -12.53 -17.68 -1.14
CA GLU A 254 -11.49 -16.71 -0.80
C GLU A 254 -11.01 -16.02 -2.09
N CYS A 255 -11.06 -14.70 -2.08
CA CYS A 255 -10.53 -13.89 -3.16
C CYS A 255 -8.99 -14.06 -3.17
N PRO A 256 -8.38 -14.49 -4.29
CA PRO A 256 -6.98 -14.90 -4.34
C PRO A 256 -5.98 -13.72 -4.30
N TYR A 257 -6.44 -12.46 -4.25
CA TYR A 257 -5.58 -11.29 -4.35
C TYR A 257 -5.64 -10.42 -3.09
N ARG A 258 -4.51 -10.29 -2.37
CA ARG A 258 -4.43 -9.64 -1.04
C ARG A 258 -4.06 -8.15 -1.05
N GLY A 259 -4.00 -7.49 -2.21
CA GLY A 259 -3.66 -6.06 -2.31
C GLY A 259 -2.21 -5.76 -1.88
N LEU A 260 -1.99 -4.78 -0.98
CA LEU A 260 -0.68 -4.45 -0.40
C LEU A 260 -0.27 -5.38 0.74
N ALA A 261 -1.21 -6.17 1.27
CA ALA A 261 -0.84 -7.24 2.19
C ALA A 261 0.01 -8.25 1.42
N TYR A 262 1.13 -8.63 2.00
CA TYR A 262 1.94 -9.68 1.42
C TYR A 262 1.15 -11.00 1.43
N PHE A 263 1.43 -11.84 0.43
CA PHE A 263 0.99 -13.22 0.45
C PHE A 263 1.78 -13.93 1.56
N ASP A 264 1.08 -14.45 2.55
CA ASP A 264 1.67 -15.27 3.60
C ASP A 264 1.70 -16.74 3.13
N GLU A 265 2.26 -17.62 3.94
CA GLU A 265 2.42 -19.04 3.61
C GLU A 265 1.10 -19.73 3.23
N ALA A 266 -0.01 -19.35 3.86
CA ALA A 266 -1.34 -19.90 3.60
C ALA A 266 -1.87 -19.52 2.21
N ASP A 267 -1.41 -18.39 1.66
CA ASP A 267 -1.91 -17.83 0.39
C ASP A 267 -1.09 -18.28 -0.81
N ALA A 268 -0.20 -19.24 -0.65
CA ALA A 268 0.78 -19.58 -1.67
C ALA A 268 0.18 -20.25 -2.91
N GLU A 269 -1.02 -20.83 -2.80
CA GLU A 269 -1.80 -21.26 -3.95
C GLU A 269 -2.20 -20.09 -4.87
N TYR A 270 -2.10 -18.85 -4.38
CA TYR A 270 -2.38 -17.63 -5.11
C TYR A 270 -1.11 -16.82 -5.45
N PHE A 271 0.07 -17.32 -5.09
CA PHE A 271 1.36 -16.68 -5.35
C PHE A 271 1.96 -17.14 -6.68
N PHE A 272 1.88 -16.28 -7.71
CA PHE A 272 2.34 -16.58 -9.07
C PHE A 272 3.32 -15.55 -9.65
N GLY A 273 4.11 -15.95 -10.65
CA GLY A 273 5.00 -15.08 -11.43
C GLY A 273 6.38 -14.79 -10.81
N ARG A 274 6.70 -15.42 -9.68
CA ARG A 274 8.01 -15.33 -8.97
C ARG A 274 8.55 -16.69 -8.53
N GLU A 275 8.06 -17.76 -9.13
CA GLU A 275 8.43 -19.14 -8.86
C GLU A 275 9.90 -19.37 -9.19
N GLU A 276 10.38 -18.79 -10.30
CA GLU A 276 11.79 -18.87 -10.71
C GLU A 276 12.72 -18.21 -9.69
N ILE A 277 12.34 -17.05 -9.15
CA ILE A 277 13.10 -16.36 -8.09
C ILE A 277 13.10 -17.21 -6.80
N SER A 278 11.97 -17.83 -6.46
CA SER A 278 11.83 -18.71 -5.30
C SER A 278 12.71 -19.96 -5.44
N ASN A 279 12.69 -20.61 -6.62
CA ASN A 279 13.54 -21.75 -6.94
C ASN A 279 15.03 -21.38 -6.87
N GLN A 280 15.42 -20.20 -7.37
CA GLN A 280 16.80 -19.71 -7.27
C GLN A 280 17.22 -19.44 -5.82
N LEU A 281 16.34 -18.93 -4.95
CA LEU A 281 16.62 -18.77 -3.52
C LEU A 281 16.84 -20.14 -2.85
N ILE A 282 15.98 -21.12 -3.14
CA ILE A 282 16.08 -22.48 -2.62
C ILE A 282 17.36 -23.18 -3.11
N ALA A 283 17.69 -23.08 -4.40
CA ALA A 283 18.93 -23.65 -4.95
C ALA A 283 20.17 -23.07 -4.24
N LYS A 284 20.15 -21.76 -3.94
CA LYS A 284 21.23 -21.10 -3.21
C LYS A 284 21.32 -21.54 -1.75
N LEU A 285 20.21 -21.86 -1.08
CA LEU A 285 20.20 -22.42 0.28
C LEU A 285 20.95 -23.77 0.38
N HIS A 286 20.89 -24.59 -0.67
CA HIS A 286 21.59 -25.88 -0.74
C HIS A 286 23.11 -25.73 -1.04
N SER A 287 23.55 -24.60 -1.57
CA SER A 287 24.97 -24.35 -1.82
C SER A 287 25.73 -23.97 -0.54
N ARG A 288 26.79 -24.71 -0.18
CA ARG A 288 27.67 -24.40 0.99
C ARG A 288 28.49 -23.10 0.84
N LYS A 289 28.52 -22.48 -0.35
CA LYS A 289 29.50 -21.45 -0.73
C LYS A 289 29.03 -19.98 -0.68
N SER A 290 27.83 -19.63 -0.22
CA SER A 290 27.39 -18.22 -0.26
C SER A 290 26.73 -17.74 1.02
N ARG A 291 27.46 -16.92 1.81
CA ARG A 291 26.99 -16.31 3.07
C ARG A 291 26.43 -14.88 2.91
N ASP A 292 26.28 -14.37 1.69
CA ASP A 292 25.83 -13.00 1.42
C ASP A 292 24.65 -12.97 0.44
N ARG A 293 23.43 -12.53 0.84
CA ARG A 293 22.27 -12.48 -0.07
C ARG A 293 21.22 -11.39 0.24
N ARG A 294 20.86 -10.59 -0.79
CA ARG A 294 19.81 -9.55 -0.83
C ARG A 294 18.79 -9.89 -1.92
N ALA A 295 17.49 -9.62 -1.68
CA ALA A 295 16.45 -9.54 -2.70
C ALA A 295 16.04 -8.08 -2.93
N SER A 296 15.94 -7.62 -4.19
CA SER A 296 15.51 -6.26 -4.54
C SER A 296 14.28 -6.32 -5.44
N GLY A 297 13.20 -5.63 -5.04
CA GLY A 297 11.93 -5.52 -5.76
C GLY A 297 10.74 -5.23 -4.83
N SER A 298 9.61 -4.78 -5.38
CA SER A 298 8.30 -4.80 -4.70
C SER A 298 7.87 -6.27 -4.48
N GLY A 299 7.27 -6.60 -3.33
CA GLY A 299 6.81 -7.97 -3.01
C GLY A 299 7.82 -8.90 -2.32
N LYS A 300 8.81 -8.38 -1.58
CA LYS A 300 9.82 -9.17 -0.82
C LYS A 300 9.18 -10.07 0.23
N SER A 301 8.25 -9.55 1.01
CA SER A 301 7.55 -10.30 2.05
C SER A 301 6.74 -11.45 1.45
N SER A 302 6.05 -11.23 0.32
CA SER A 302 5.35 -12.29 -0.42
C SER A 302 6.32 -13.36 -0.96
N LEU A 303 7.47 -12.94 -1.50
CA LEU A 303 8.50 -13.86 -1.97
C LEU A 303 9.10 -14.69 -0.83
N LEU A 304 9.31 -14.10 0.35
CA LEU A 304 9.85 -14.81 1.51
C LEU A 304 8.83 -15.79 2.10
N ARG A 305 7.58 -15.36 2.27
CA ARG A 305 6.55 -16.14 2.97
C ARG A 305 5.84 -17.12 2.03
N ALA A 306 5.07 -16.62 1.07
CA ALA A 306 4.32 -17.45 0.11
C ALA A 306 5.21 -18.15 -0.94
N GLY A 307 6.41 -17.63 -1.22
CA GLY A 307 7.37 -18.28 -2.11
C GLY A 307 8.31 -19.24 -1.37
N LEU A 308 9.28 -18.69 -0.66
CA LEU A 308 10.39 -19.45 -0.07
C LEU A 308 9.96 -20.37 1.08
N VAL A 309 9.29 -19.84 2.10
CA VAL A 309 8.88 -20.61 3.30
C VAL A 309 7.90 -21.70 2.90
N HIS A 310 6.87 -21.35 2.14
CA HIS A 310 5.87 -22.29 1.66
C HIS A 310 6.47 -23.45 0.84
N GLN A 311 7.31 -23.15 -0.16
CA GLN A 311 7.92 -24.19 -0.99
C GLN A 311 8.84 -25.12 -0.19
N LEU A 312 9.55 -24.62 0.81
CA LEU A 312 10.40 -25.45 1.68
C LEU A 312 9.58 -26.37 2.61
N ARG A 313 8.40 -25.94 3.06
CA ARG A 313 7.50 -26.75 3.89
C ARG A 313 6.70 -27.77 3.08
N GLN A 314 6.25 -27.43 1.88
CA GLN A 314 5.53 -28.36 0.99
C GLN A 314 6.45 -29.38 0.32
N ARG A 315 7.61 -28.95 -0.20
CA ARG A 315 8.60 -29.85 -0.79
C ARG A 315 9.39 -30.54 0.30
N ARG A 316 8.75 -31.30 1.19
CA ARG A 316 9.41 -32.31 2.05
C ARG A 316 9.96 -33.45 1.17
N SER A 317 10.89 -33.10 0.30
CA SER A 317 11.72 -34.05 -0.43
C SER A 317 12.81 -34.57 0.50
N ALA A 318 13.38 -35.74 0.20
CA ALA A 318 14.43 -36.37 1.01
C ALA A 318 15.67 -35.49 1.28
N LYS A 319 15.82 -34.33 0.62
CA LYS A 319 16.93 -33.36 0.80
C LYS A 319 16.58 -32.13 1.65
N THR A 320 15.30 -31.82 1.84
CA THR A 320 14.78 -30.61 2.53
C THR A 320 14.00 -30.95 3.81
N ALA A 321 13.75 -32.23 4.08
CA ALA A 321 13.04 -32.72 5.26
C ALA A 321 13.71 -32.37 6.62
N HIS A 322 14.85 -31.68 6.61
CA HIS A 322 15.71 -31.44 7.78
C HIS A 322 15.82 -29.95 8.14
N TRP A 323 15.04 -29.08 7.50
CA TRP A 323 15.09 -27.63 7.71
C TRP A 323 14.00 -27.17 8.69
N GLN A 324 14.42 -26.67 9.84
CA GLN A 324 13.56 -25.93 10.75
C GLN A 324 13.47 -24.47 10.28
N ILE A 325 12.27 -23.99 10.00
CA ILE A 325 12.07 -22.64 9.46
C ILE A 325 11.45 -21.75 10.53
N LYS A 326 12.16 -20.67 10.88
CA LYS A 326 11.72 -19.63 11.81
C LYS A 326 11.56 -18.31 11.05
N LEU A 327 10.37 -17.71 11.11
CA LEU A 327 10.05 -16.43 10.46
C LEU A 327 9.87 -15.36 11.55
N VAL A 328 10.52 -14.22 11.36
CA VAL A 328 10.52 -13.09 12.30
C VAL A 328 10.26 -11.79 11.55
N THR A 329 9.42 -10.93 12.11
CA THR A 329 9.33 -9.50 11.75
C THR A 329 9.74 -8.69 12.99
N PRO A 330 10.84 -7.91 12.96
CA PRO A 330 11.42 -7.35 14.17
C PRO A 330 10.52 -6.39 14.96
N GLY A 331 9.76 -5.50 14.32
CA GLY A 331 8.90 -4.53 15.00
C GLY A 331 9.60 -3.62 16.01
N GLU A 332 8.83 -3.10 16.97
CA GLU A 332 9.30 -2.20 18.05
C GLU A 332 10.20 -2.91 19.09
N HIS A 333 9.99 -4.22 19.28
CA HIS A 333 10.70 -5.06 20.27
C HIS A 333 11.38 -6.26 19.59
N PRO A 334 12.52 -6.05 18.92
CA PRO A 334 13.15 -7.06 18.07
C PRO A 334 13.61 -8.31 18.82
N LEU A 335 14.05 -8.21 20.08
CA LEU A 335 14.43 -9.39 20.87
C LEU A 335 13.21 -10.21 21.27
N LYS A 336 12.10 -9.56 21.64
CA LYS A 336 10.85 -10.22 22.01
C LYS A 336 10.24 -10.95 20.81
N ASN A 337 10.20 -10.31 19.65
CA ASN A 337 9.68 -10.92 18.42
C ASN A 337 10.59 -12.05 17.91
N LEU A 338 11.89 -11.98 18.16
CA LEU A 338 12.82 -13.08 17.91
C LEU A 338 12.56 -14.27 18.85
N ALA A 339 12.35 -14.04 20.15
CA ALA A 339 12.00 -15.10 21.11
C ALA A 339 10.69 -15.82 20.72
N ALA A 340 9.67 -15.04 20.35
CA ALA A 340 8.36 -15.55 19.97
C ALA A 340 8.42 -16.54 18.78
N ALA A 341 9.36 -16.37 17.85
CA ALA A 341 9.52 -17.30 16.73
C ALA A 341 9.98 -18.71 17.17
N PHE A 342 10.56 -18.87 18.36
CA PHE A 342 10.97 -20.17 18.88
C PHE A 342 9.87 -20.91 19.65
N VAL A 343 8.70 -20.29 19.86
CA VAL A 343 7.55 -20.91 20.55
C VAL A 343 6.76 -21.81 19.57
N ASP A 344 6.32 -22.97 20.04
CA ASP A 344 5.42 -23.84 19.28
C ASP A 344 3.95 -23.49 19.57
N LEU A 345 3.25 -22.98 18.56
CA LEU A 345 1.86 -22.53 18.67
C LEU A 345 0.87 -23.69 18.88
N ASN A 346 1.27 -24.94 18.65
CA ASN A 346 0.41 -26.12 18.81
C ASN A 346 0.35 -26.67 20.25
N THR A 347 1.20 -26.18 21.14
CA THR A 347 1.27 -26.62 22.56
C THR A 347 0.20 -25.98 23.43
N ALA A 348 0.03 -26.39 24.69
CA ALA A 348 -0.95 -25.76 25.58
C ALA A 348 -0.54 -24.32 25.95
N ALA A 349 -1.50 -23.45 26.30
CA ALA A 349 -1.22 -22.04 26.58
C ALA A 349 -0.16 -21.81 27.68
N LEU A 350 -0.17 -22.65 28.72
CA LEU A 350 0.81 -22.61 29.82
C LEU A 350 2.22 -23.01 29.35
N GLU A 351 2.32 -24.03 28.48
CA GLU A 351 3.58 -24.48 27.90
C GLU A 351 4.16 -23.44 26.94
N ARG A 352 3.31 -22.78 26.13
CA ARG A 352 3.72 -21.66 25.27
C ARG A 352 4.32 -20.52 26.07
N ALA A 353 3.69 -20.15 27.19
CA ALA A 353 4.19 -19.10 28.07
C ALA A 353 5.56 -19.45 28.66
N GLU A 354 5.75 -20.72 29.05
CA GLU A 354 7.04 -21.19 29.57
C GLU A 354 8.13 -21.24 28.49
N GLN A 355 7.80 -21.69 27.28
CA GLN A 355 8.71 -21.67 26.13
C GLN A 355 9.14 -20.24 25.79
N LEU A 356 8.19 -19.30 25.76
CA LEU A 356 8.47 -17.89 25.51
C LEU A 356 9.41 -17.33 26.58
N ARG A 357 9.10 -17.55 27.85
CA ARG A 357 9.92 -17.11 28.98
C ARG A 357 11.36 -17.64 28.89
N ARG A 358 11.53 -18.91 28.52
CA ARG A 358 12.85 -19.53 28.33
C ARG A 358 13.60 -18.92 27.14
N ALA A 359 12.93 -18.74 26.01
CA ALA A 359 13.53 -18.11 24.82
C ALA A 359 13.97 -16.67 25.10
N GLU A 360 13.15 -15.90 25.81
CA GLU A 360 13.50 -14.55 26.28
C GLU A 360 14.71 -14.59 27.23
N ALA A 361 14.75 -15.53 28.17
CA ALA A 361 15.87 -15.69 29.09
C ALA A 361 17.19 -15.97 28.33
N PHE A 362 17.19 -16.85 27.33
CA PHE A 362 18.36 -17.05 26.46
C PHE A 362 18.79 -15.77 25.77
N LEU A 363 17.86 -15.01 25.17
CA LEU A 363 18.21 -13.77 24.48
C LEU A 363 18.71 -12.68 25.42
N GLN A 364 18.39 -12.75 26.71
CA GLN A 364 18.91 -11.86 27.75
C GLN A 364 20.34 -12.18 28.19
N THR A 365 20.90 -13.38 27.89
CA THR A 365 22.28 -13.75 28.28
C THR A 365 23.37 -13.12 27.40
N GLY A 366 23.06 -12.06 26.66
CA GLY A 366 23.96 -11.38 25.74
C GLY A 366 24.01 -12.00 24.34
N SER A 367 25.04 -11.66 23.56
CA SER A 367 25.10 -11.99 22.12
C SER A 367 25.17 -13.48 21.79
N ALA A 368 25.61 -14.33 22.73
CA ALA A 368 25.62 -15.78 22.55
C ALA A 368 24.23 -16.43 22.70
N GLY A 369 23.26 -15.71 23.27
CA GLY A 369 21.94 -16.25 23.63
C GLY A 369 21.18 -16.87 22.46
N LEU A 370 21.14 -16.18 21.32
CA LEU A 370 20.48 -16.70 20.12
C LEU A 370 21.18 -17.97 19.58
N ALA A 371 22.51 -18.02 19.63
CA ALA A 371 23.27 -19.18 19.18
C ALA A 371 22.93 -20.42 20.03
N GLN A 372 22.89 -20.25 21.35
CA GLN A 372 22.52 -21.30 22.30
C GLN A 372 21.07 -21.77 22.08
N LEU A 373 20.14 -20.83 21.90
CA LEU A 373 18.73 -21.14 21.63
C LEU A 373 18.56 -21.96 20.34
N ILE A 374 19.27 -21.58 19.27
CA ILE A 374 19.26 -22.31 18.00
C ILE A 374 19.87 -23.70 18.15
N GLN A 375 21.01 -23.81 18.85
CA GLN A 375 21.66 -25.11 19.10
C GLN A 375 20.75 -26.05 19.90
N ALA A 376 20.11 -25.55 20.96
CA ALA A 376 19.15 -26.32 21.75
C ALA A 376 17.97 -26.80 20.88
N SER A 377 17.43 -25.93 20.03
CA SER A 377 16.35 -26.26 19.10
C SER A 377 16.75 -27.29 18.04
N LEU A 378 18.01 -27.30 17.61
CA LEU A 378 18.53 -28.29 16.65
C LEU A 378 18.80 -29.65 17.30
N LEU A 379 19.24 -29.68 18.57
CA LEU A 379 19.55 -30.91 19.30
C LEU A 379 18.30 -31.77 19.55
N ASP A 380 17.16 -31.14 19.84
CA ASP A 380 15.89 -31.81 20.14
C ASP A 380 15.36 -32.70 19.00
N GLN A 381 15.87 -32.52 17.77
CA GLN A 381 15.44 -33.25 16.57
C GLN A 381 16.50 -34.24 16.03
N THR A 382 17.63 -34.42 16.72
CA THR A 382 18.74 -35.27 16.24
C THR A 382 18.47 -36.77 16.33
N HIS A 383 17.44 -37.20 17.07
CA HIS A 383 17.21 -38.61 17.38
C HIS A 383 16.74 -39.51 16.21
N ASN A 384 16.44 -38.97 15.02
CA ASN A 384 15.87 -39.78 13.92
C ASN A 384 16.23 -39.36 12.48
N LEU A 385 17.33 -38.62 12.26
CA LEU A 385 17.65 -38.04 10.95
C LEU A 385 18.96 -38.56 10.34
N ALA A 386 18.94 -38.85 9.03
CA ALA A 386 20.09 -39.31 8.24
C ALA A 386 21.11 -38.20 7.87
N ALA A 387 20.84 -36.95 8.24
CA ALA A 387 21.66 -35.78 7.95
C ALA A 387 21.52 -34.73 9.07
N PRO A 388 22.53 -33.84 9.27
CA PRO A 388 22.49 -32.84 10.33
C PRO A 388 21.32 -31.86 10.12
N PRO A 389 20.58 -31.49 11.19
CA PRO A 389 19.46 -30.56 11.09
C PRO A 389 19.96 -29.15 10.75
N HIS A 390 19.22 -28.46 9.89
CA HIS A 390 19.50 -27.09 9.47
C HIS A 390 18.39 -26.15 9.98
N LEU A 391 18.75 -24.93 10.39
CA LEU A 391 17.76 -23.90 10.73
C LEU A 391 17.83 -22.77 9.70
N LEU A 392 16.68 -22.43 9.10
CA LEU A 392 16.50 -21.23 8.29
C LEU A 392 15.78 -20.17 9.11
N LEU A 393 16.47 -19.08 9.43
CA LEU A 393 15.91 -17.88 10.02
C LEU A 393 15.59 -16.87 8.93
N VAL A 394 14.30 -16.63 8.69
CA VAL A 394 13.81 -15.62 7.76
C VAL A 394 13.44 -14.38 8.55
N ILE A 395 14.12 -13.26 8.31
CA ILE A 395 13.82 -11.96 8.93
C ILE A 395 13.21 -11.06 7.87
N ASP A 396 11.90 -10.89 7.93
CA ASP A 396 11.14 -10.03 7.03
C ASP A 396 11.04 -8.60 7.60
N GLN A 397 11.06 -7.60 6.74
CA GLN A 397 11.07 -6.18 7.12
C GLN A 397 12.16 -5.83 8.14
N PHE A 398 13.40 -6.22 7.86
CA PHE A 398 14.54 -6.01 8.76
C PHE A 398 14.78 -4.54 9.12
N GLU A 399 14.40 -3.62 8.25
CA GLU A 399 14.44 -2.19 8.51
C GLU A 399 13.66 -1.77 9.75
N GLU A 400 12.64 -2.52 10.18
CA GLU A 400 11.85 -2.19 11.37
C GLU A 400 12.70 -2.17 12.63
N ALA A 401 13.71 -3.04 12.73
CA ALA A 401 14.67 -3.01 13.83
C ALA A 401 15.48 -1.69 13.86
N LEU A 402 15.60 -1.00 12.73
CA LEU A 402 16.28 0.29 12.62
C LEU A 402 15.32 1.47 12.82
N THR A 403 14.08 1.37 12.32
CA THR A 403 13.13 2.49 12.25
C THR A 403 12.08 2.51 13.34
N LEU A 404 11.67 1.35 13.87
CA LEU A 404 10.60 1.23 14.88
C LEU A 404 11.14 0.98 16.29
N CYS A 405 12.27 0.27 16.42
CA CYS A 405 12.88 0.01 17.72
C CYS A 405 13.44 1.30 18.34
N GLN A 406 12.81 1.76 19.45
CA GLN A 406 13.21 2.97 20.16
C GLN A 406 14.39 2.76 21.11
N SER A 407 14.61 1.52 21.58
CA SER A 407 15.69 1.18 22.51
C SER A 407 16.99 0.88 21.77
N GLU A 408 17.99 1.75 21.91
CA GLU A 408 19.29 1.53 21.28
C GLU A 408 20.00 0.29 21.82
N THR A 409 19.92 0.03 23.12
CA THR A 409 20.50 -1.15 23.76
C THR A 409 19.89 -2.44 23.23
N GLU A 410 18.55 -2.50 23.12
CA GLU A 410 17.85 -3.68 22.58
C GLU A 410 18.23 -3.91 21.11
N ARG A 411 18.27 -2.85 20.32
CA ARG A 411 18.67 -2.89 18.90
C ARG A 411 20.09 -3.40 18.71
N GLN A 412 21.05 -2.90 19.51
CA GLN A 412 22.44 -3.36 19.47
C GLN A 412 22.55 -4.84 19.87
N GLN A 413 21.84 -5.25 20.91
CA GLN A 413 21.82 -6.64 21.37
C GLN A 413 21.21 -7.59 20.32
N PHE A 414 20.14 -7.17 19.63
CA PHE A 414 19.55 -7.93 18.53
C PHE A 414 20.57 -8.17 17.39
N PHE A 415 21.26 -7.12 16.94
CA PHE A 415 22.27 -7.27 15.88
C PHE A 415 23.49 -8.09 16.33
N ALA A 416 23.97 -7.87 17.56
CA ALA A 416 25.06 -8.65 18.12
C ALA A 416 24.70 -10.14 18.22
N SER A 417 23.47 -10.45 18.65
CA SER A 417 22.98 -11.83 18.74
C SER A 417 22.89 -12.52 17.38
N LEU A 418 22.38 -11.82 16.37
CA LEU A 418 22.35 -12.33 14.99
C LEU A 418 23.77 -12.59 14.45
N ALA A 419 24.68 -11.64 14.62
CA ALA A 419 26.06 -11.76 14.15
C ALA A 419 26.77 -12.95 14.81
N THR A 420 26.65 -13.10 16.12
CA THR A 420 27.24 -14.22 16.87
C THR A 420 26.64 -15.55 16.42
N ALA A 421 25.32 -15.66 16.26
CA ALA A 421 24.68 -16.89 15.80
C ALA A 421 25.12 -17.29 14.38
N ILE A 422 25.20 -16.33 13.45
CA ILE A 422 25.69 -16.57 12.08
C ILE A 422 27.13 -17.06 12.06
N ALA A 423 27.97 -16.54 12.96
CA ALA A 423 29.38 -16.91 13.05
C ALA A 423 29.62 -18.28 13.69
N THR A 424 28.76 -18.70 14.63
CA THR A 424 29.02 -19.85 15.52
C THR A 424 28.17 -21.09 15.21
N VAL A 425 27.02 -20.94 14.53
CA VAL A 425 26.11 -22.06 14.26
C VAL A 425 26.22 -22.51 12.80
N GLU A 426 26.93 -23.60 12.54
CA GLU A 426 27.15 -24.11 11.17
C GLU A 426 25.86 -24.51 10.43
N GLY A 427 24.85 -24.97 11.18
CA GLY A 427 23.54 -25.35 10.71
C GLY A 427 22.61 -24.17 10.38
N LEU A 428 22.98 -22.94 10.73
CA LEU A 428 22.14 -21.75 10.55
C LEU A 428 22.27 -21.18 9.14
N ARG A 429 21.13 -20.80 8.58
CA ARG A 429 21.02 -19.94 7.39
C ARG A 429 20.10 -18.79 7.71
N VAL A 430 20.49 -17.58 7.34
CA VAL A 430 19.68 -16.37 7.55
C VAL A 430 19.32 -15.75 6.20
N VAL A 431 18.05 -15.40 6.04
CA VAL A 431 17.54 -14.66 4.88
C VAL A 431 16.85 -13.41 5.38
N VAL A 432 17.17 -12.27 4.79
CA VAL A 432 16.70 -10.96 5.27
C VAL A 432 15.97 -10.21 4.15
N GLY A 433 14.74 -9.76 4.44
CA GLY A 433 14.00 -8.81 3.62
C GLY A 433 14.32 -7.39 4.06
N LEU A 434 14.81 -6.55 3.14
CA LEU A 434 15.15 -5.15 3.43
C LEU A 434 14.61 -4.21 2.35
N ARG A 435 14.08 -3.06 2.75
CA ARG A 435 13.75 -1.94 1.86
C ARG A 435 14.97 -1.38 1.12
N SER A 436 14.81 -1.08 -0.18
CA SER A 436 15.91 -0.70 -1.07
C SER A 436 16.50 0.68 -0.78
N ASP A 437 15.68 1.61 -0.31
CA ASP A 437 15.99 2.98 0.11
C ASP A 437 16.79 3.04 1.42
N LEU A 438 16.50 2.14 2.37
CA LEU A 438 17.20 2.08 3.67
C LEU A 438 18.54 1.32 3.60
N SER A 439 18.92 0.88 2.41
CA SER A 439 20.18 0.19 2.17
C SER A 439 21.44 1.03 2.34
N ARG A 440 21.33 2.37 2.37
CA ARG A 440 22.45 3.29 2.68
C ARG A 440 22.60 3.52 4.19
N ASN A 441 21.50 3.69 4.94
CA ASN A 441 21.52 3.94 6.38
C ASN A 441 22.01 2.72 7.17
N ALA A 442 21.65 1.50 6.74
CA ALA A 442 22.18 0.26 7.32
C ALA A 442 23.71 0.11 7.17
N ARG A 443 24.38 0.89 6.31
CA ARG A 443 25.85 0.88 6.16
C ARG A 443 26.58 1.68 7.24
N ASN A 444 25.94 2.70 7.81
CA ASN A 444 26.60 3.61 8.77
C ASN A 444 26.50 3.12 10.22
N THR A 445 25.43 2.42 10.59
CA THR A 445 25.25 1.82 11.92
C THR A 445 25.98 0.49 12.10
N ALA A 446 26.41 -0.16 11.02
CA ALA A 446 27.06 -1.47 11.01
C ALA A 446 28.60 -1.39 10.83
N ARG A 447 29.28 -0.42 11.46
CA ARG A 447 30.75 -0.28 11.42
C ARG A 447 31.53 -1.25 12.33
N SER A 448 30.89 -2.30 12.84
CA SER A 448 31.59 -3.41 13.51
C SER A 448 31.81 -4.52 12.47
N ARG A 449 33.00 -5.14 12.47
CA ARG A 449 33.53 -6.08 11.45
C ARG A 449 32.72 -7.38 11.22
N HIS A 450 31.45 -7.44 11.63
CA HIS A 450 30.62 -8.64 11.71
C HIS A 450 29.26 -8.52 11.01
N CYS A 451 29.00 -7.41 10.29
CA CYS A 451 27.81 -7.23 9.45
C CYS A 451 28.21 -7.05 7.98
N LEU A 452 27.86 -8.00 7.12
CA LEU A 452 28.26 -8.05 5.71
C LEU A 452 27.22 -7.35 4.79
N PRO A 453 27.65 -6.51 3.82
CA PRO A 453 26.80 -5.86 2.82
C PRO A 453 26.74 -6.63 1.47
N ILE A 454 25.63 -6.55 0.72
CA ILE A 454 25.39 -7.35 -0.51
C ILE A 454 25.09 -6.49 -1.77
N ALA A 455 25.64 -6.94 -2.92
CA ALA A 455 25.60 -6.36 -4.28
C ALA A 455 24.51 -6.99 -5.21
N PRO A 456 24.19 -6.43 -6.41
CA PRO A 456 22.99 -6.77 -7.19
C PRO A 456 23.13 -8.00 -8.10
N LEU A 457 22.05 -8.78 -8.23
CA LEU A 457 21.84 -9.78 -9.29
C LEU A 457 21.02 -9.13 -10.40
N ARG A 458 21.66 -8.86 -11.55
CA ARG A 458 20.96 -8.46 -12.77
C ARG A 458 20.39 -9.71 -13.43
N SER A 459 19.10 -9.70 -13.79
CA SER A 459 18.60 -10.58 -14.85
C SER A 459 19.30 -10.17 -16.15
N ARG A 460 19.98 -11.10 -16.81
CA ARG A 460 20.29 -10.88 -18.23
C ARG A 460 18.95 -10.82 -18.96
N ARG A 461 18.77 -9.76 -19.74
CA ARG A 461 17.58 -9.48 -20.55
C ARG A 461 17.26 -10.63 -21.46
#